data_AF-A0A8J2WAU3-F1
#
_entry.id   AF-A0A8J2WAU3-F1
#
_cell.length_a   1.000
_cell.length_b   1.000
_cell.length_c   1.000
_cell.angle_alpha   90.00
_cell.angle_beta   90.00
_cell.angle_gamma   90.00
#
_symmetry.space_group_name_H-M   'P 1'
#
loop_
_entity.id
_entity.type
_entity.pdbx_description
1 polymer ?
#
loop_
_entity_poly.entity_id
_entity_poly.type
_entity_poly.pdbx_seq_one_letter_code
_entity_poly.pdbx_strand_id
1 'polypeptide(L)'
;MCLIERRDKKLYPLNMTIATRVLPQNACVEVGGVLNNWSTGIACPNCRHQLRVSLAHTKTTQNPISPLTPPFTIQPSFLPHSPLYAAPSPPVITSPYNDELRRLADTLRALRLSGWYYGNLDWQGARSLLKDASIGAFVIRDSGDRNFIFSLSVQTERGPTSVRLHYEQGSFRLDCDRPLARYMPRFRCVVELVQHYTQVGERGPVGTVWVDREGCPHSPVLLKTPLRKSPPSLLHCARLAVHKALDSNPLTPKLWCAPKHRLLPLPSTLIDYLGEYPYSI
;
A
#
# COMPACT_ATOMS: atom_id res chain seq x y z
N MET A 1 20.12 -10.84 -8.55
CA MET A 1 19.78 -9.79 -9.51
C MET A 1 20.00 -8.46 -8.84
N CYS A 2 20.50 -7.48 -9.59
CA CYS A 2 20.54 -6.08 -9.19
C CYS A 2 19.81 -5.24 -10.25
N LEU A 3 19.45 -4.00 -9.93
CA LEU A 3 18.86 -3.04 -10.84
C LEU A 3 19.94 -2.20 -11.55
N ILE A 4 19.78 -2.03 -12.87
CA ILE A 4 20.49 -1.01 -13.65
C ILE A 4 19.48 -0.07 -14.31
N GLU A 5 19.78 1.24 -14.28
CA GLU A 5 19.05 2.24 -15.04
C GLU A 5 19.58 2.30 -16.48
N ARG A 6 18.71 2.08 -17.47
CA ARG A 6 19.08 2.25 -18.87
C ARG A 6 19.05 3.74 -19.19
N ARG A 7 20.23 4.37 -19.29
CA ARG A 7 20.34 5.70 -19.91
C ARG A 7 20.04 5.55 -21.40
N ASP A 8 18.79 5.71 -21.78
CA ASP A 8 18.45 5.94 -23.18
C ASP A 8 19.08 7.28 -23.58
N LYS A 9 20.15 7.22 -24.38
CA LYS A 9 20.62 8.38 -25.13
C LYS A 9 19.57 8.68 -26.21
N LYS A 10 18.45 9.30 -25.82
CA LYS A 10 17.60 10.01 -26.78
C LYS A 10 18.35 11.26 -27.21
N LEU A 11 19.09 11.15 -28.32
CA LEU A 11 19.32 12.28 -29.18
C LEU A 11 17.95 12.72 -29.68
N TYR A 12 17.41 13.80 -29.11
CA TYR A 12 16.25 14.48 -29.66
C TYR A 12 16.77 15.41 -30.75
N PRO A 13 16.55 15.15 -32.05
CA PRO A 13 16.54 16.24 -33.00
C PRO A 13 15.35 17.13 -32.65
N LEU A 14 15.65 18.37 -32.30
CA LEU A 14 14.68 19.45 -32.21
C LEU A 14 13.86 19.46 -33.50
N ASN A 15 12.57 19.18 -33.42
CA ASN A 15 11.62 19.65 -34.42
C ASN A 15 10.37 20.14 -33.70
N MET A 16 10.30 21.47 -33.66
CA MET A 16 9.11 22.24 -33.35
C MET A 16 8.14 22.11 -34.51
N THR A 17 6.91 21.63 -34.26
CA THR A 17 5.77 22.01 -35.10
C THR A 17 4.49 22.01 -34.26
N ILE A 18 3.87 23.18 -34.22
CA ILE A 18 2.56 23.46 -33.66
C ILE A 18 1.50 23.08 -34.71
N ALA A 19 0.49 22.30 -34.35
CA ALA A 19 -0.88 22.39 -34.89
C ALA A 19 -1.81 21.46 -34.09
N THR A 20 -2.76 21.99 -33.32
CA THR A 20 -4.16 22.30 -33.67
C THR A 20 -5.13 21.14 -33.37
N ARG A 21 -6.10 21.45 -32.51
CA ARG A 21 -7.30 20.71 -32.09
C ARG A 21 -7.90 19.78 -33.16
N VAL A 22 -8.26 18.55 -32.77
CA VAL A 22 -9.52 17.86 -33.12
C VAL A 22 -9.82 16.76 -32.05
N LEU A 23 -10.93 16.92 -31.31
CA LEU A 23 -11.78 15.84 -30.74
C LEU A 23 -12.82 15.54 -31.86
N PRO A 24 -13.41 14.34 -32.09
CA PRO A 24 -13.94 13.38 -31.09
C PRO A 24 -13.74 11.89 -31.50
N GLN A 25 -14.16 10.83 -30.81
CA GLN A 25 -15.53 10.37 -30.53
C GLN A 25 -15.49 9.03 -29.77
N ASN A 26 -16.57 8.76 -29.03
CA ASN A 26 -16.86 7.56 -28.24
C ASN A 26 -16.98 6.29 -29.09
N ALA A 27 -16.64 5.13 -28.52
CA ALA A 27 -17.18 3.84 -28.96
C ALA A 27 -17.29 2.85 -27.78
N CYS A 28 -18.52 2.59 -27.32
CA CYS A 28 -18.86 1.42 -26.51
C CYS A 28 -19.34 0.32 -27.46
N VAL A 29 -18.82 -0.89 -27.29
CA VAL A 29 -19.27 -2.10 -27.99
C VAL A 29 -20.25 -2.83 -27.07
N GLU A 30 -21.50 -3.00 -27.51
CA GLU A 30 -22.47 -3.91 -26.90
C GLU A 30 -22.40 -5.30 -27.53
N VAL A 31 -22.57 -6.33 -26.70
CA VAL A 31 -22.95 -7.69 -27.12
C VAL A 31 -24.19 -8.07 -26.31
N GLY A 32 -25.29 -8.36 -26.99
CA GLY A 32 -26.60 -8.60 -26.39
C GLY A 32 -27.02 -10.07 -26.29
N GLY A 33 -28.00 -10.29 -25.40
CA GLY A 33 -28.94 -11.43 -25.36
C GLY A 33 -28.84 -12.30 -24.08
N VAL A 34 -29.90 -12.71 -23.37
CA VAL A 34 -31.37 -12.52 -23.46
C VAL A 34 -31.97 -12.62 -22.05
N LEU A 35 -32.85 -11.63 -21.76
CA LEU A 35 -33.97 -11.43 -20.83
C LEU A 35 -34.31 -12.42 -19.68
N ASN A 36 -34.73 -11.81 -18.54
CA ASN A 36 -36.06 -11.98 -17.91
C ASN A 36 -36.47 -10.74 -17.06
N ASN A 37 -37.44 -9.98 -17.57
CA ASN A 37 -38.42 -9.03 -16.99
C ASN A 37 -38.19 -8.23 -15.68
N TRP A 38 -37.98 -6.91 -15.83
CA TRP A 38 -38.97 -5.87 -15.51
C TRP A 38 -38.65 -4.55 -16.27
N SER A 39 -39.66 -3.95 -16.90
CA SER A 39 -39.66 -2.62 -17.54
C SER A 39 -39.80 -1.52 -16.46
N THR A 40 -39.30 -0.29 -16.51
CA THR A 40 -39.03 0.65 -17.62
C THR A 40 -38.13 1.76 -17.09
N GLY A 41 -37.19 2.28 -17.90
CA GLY A 41 -36.47 3.52 -17.60
C GLY A 41 -35.10 3.64 -18.29
N ILE A 42 -35.09 3.96 -19.58
CA ILE A 42 -33.89 4.35 -20.32
C ILE A 42 -33.65 5.84 -20.10
N ALA A 43 -32.46 6.23 -19.60
CA ALA A 43 -31.87 7.55 -19.86
C ALA A 43 -30.33 7.60 -19.62
N CYS A 44 -29.63 7.75 -20.75
CA CYS A 44 -28.34 8.36 -21.12
C CYS A 44 -27.19 8.64 -20.11
N PRO A 45 -25.91 8.45 -20.54
CA PRO A 45 -24.72 8.42 -19.69
C PRO A 45 -23.92 9.74 -19.74
N ASN A 46 -24.30 10.74 -18.93
CA ASN A 46 -23.36 11.80 -18.58
C ASN A 46 -23.61 12.32 -17.15
N CYS A 47 -22.91 11.71 -16.19
CA CYS A 47 -22.50 12.31 -14.93
C CYS A 47 -23.59 12.95 -14.04
N ARG A 48 -24.15 12.17 -13.10
CA ARG A 48 -24.49 12.63 -11.72
C ARG A 48 -24.91 11.45 -10.83
N HIS A 49 -23.93 10.75 -10.25
CA HIS A 49 -24.22 9.91 -9.09
C HIS A 49 -24.26 10.79 -7.84
N GLN A 50 -25.46 11.19 -7.42
CA GLN A 50 -25.72 11.41 -5.99
C GLN A 50 -26.01 10.03 -5.39
N LEU A 51 -25.04 9.46 -4.67
CA LEU A 51 -25.34 8.39 -3.71
C LEU A 51 -25.94 9.05 -2.47
N ARG A 52 -27.26 9.10 -2.40
CA ARG A 52 -28.00 9.45 -1.18
C ARG A 52 -28.30 8.14 -0.45
N VAL A 53 -27.46 7.79 0.52
CA VAL A 53 -27.76 6.70 1.46
C VAL A 53 -28.46 7.31 2.66
N SER A 54 -29.77 7.13 2.74
CA SER A 54 -30.56 7.46 3.94
C SER A 54 -30.59 6.24 4.85
N LEU A 55 -29.91 6.30 6.00
CA LEU A 55 -30.17 5.37 7.10
C LEU A 55 -31.33 5.93 7.94
N ALA A 56 -32.43 5.19 7.98
CA ALA A 56 -33.51 5.41 8.92
C ALA A 56 -33.11 4.89 10.32
N HIS A 57 -33.42 5.69 11.33
CA HIS A 57 -33.23 5.40 12.75
C HIS A 57 -34.50 4.72 13.29
N THR A 58 -34.40 3.53 13.88
CA THR A 58 -35.47 2.96 14.71
C THR A 58 -35.14 3.23 16.17
N LYS A 59 -35.88 4.18 16.78
CA LYS A 59 -35.95 4.36 18.23
C LYS A 59 -36.84 3.27 18.82
N THR A 60 -36.37 2.59 19.86
CA THR A 60 -37.25 1.91 20.81
C THR A 60 -36.90 2.38 22.22
N THR A 61 -37.90 2.97 22.85
CA THR A 61 -37.91 3.57 24.19
C THR A 61 -38.32 2.49 25.20
N GLN A 62 -37.67 2.43 26.37
CA GLN A 62 -38.31 2.12 27.66
C GLN A 62 -37.35 2.31 28.85
N ASN A 63 -37.85 2.92 29.92
CA ASN A 63 -37.31 3.12 31.27
C ASN A 63 -38.53 3.03 32.23
N PRO A 64 -38.39 3.05 33.58
CA PRO A 64 -37.43 2.41 34.50
C PRO A 64 -38.18 1.67 35.66
N ILE A 65 -37.50 1.03 36.61
CA ILE A 65 -37.95 0.80 38.02
C ILE A 65 -36.72 0.48 38.91
N SER A 66 -36.63 1.12 40.07
CA SER A 66 -35.70 0.88 41.21
C SER A 66 -36.33 -0.14 42.20
N PRO A 67 -35.60 -0.76 43.17
CA PRO A 67 -35.36 -0.07 44.46
C PRO A 67 -34.15 -0.52 45.35
N LEU A 68 -33.79 0.39 46.27
CA LEU A 68 -33.37 0.28 47.69
C LEU A 68 -32.06 -0.44 48.16
N THR A 69 -31.21 0.38 48.79
CA THR A 69 -30.05 0.13 49.70
C THR A 69 -30.49 -0.33 51.11
N PRO A 70 -29.61 -0.85 52.01
CA PRO A 70 -28.81 0.00 52.91
C PRO A 70 -27.43 -0.65 53.33
N PRO A 71 -26.71 -0.23 54.41
CA PRO A 71 -25.37 0.36 54.25
C PRO A 71 -24.25 -0.41 55.00
N PHE A 72 -23.00 -0.30 54.56
CA PHE A 72 -21.86 -0.57 55.43
C PHE A 72 -20.79 0.51 55.28
N THR A 73 -20.64 1.26 56.37
CA THR A 73 -19.63 2.28 56.65
C THR A 73 -18.43 1.60 57.30
N ILE A 74 -17.24 1.66 56.71
CA ILE A 74 -15.96 1.59 57.45
C ILE A 74 -14.97 2.57 56.82
N GLN A 75 -14.32 3.33 57.71
CA GLN A 75 -13.52 4.53 57.49
C GLN A 75 -12.24 4.37 56.64
N PRO A 76 -11.73 5.46 56.03
CA PRO A 76 -10.39 5.52 55.50
C PRO A 76 -9.36 5.73 56.62
N SER A 77 -8.36 4.86 56.71
CA SER A 77 -7.16 5.10 57.52
C SER A 77 -6.33 6.21 56.90
N PHE A 78 -6.34 7.37 57.54
CA PHE A 78 -5.40 8.45 57.32
C PHE A 78 -3.96 7.95 57.55
N LEU A 79 -3.10 8.11 56.55
CA LEU A 79 -1.65 8.13 56.75
C LEU A 79 -1.15 9.54 56.39
N PRO A 80 -0.28 10.13 57.22
CA PRO A 80 0.13 11.53 57.09
C PRO A 80 1.09 11.73 55.92
N HIS A 81 1.04 12.95 55.40
CA HIS A 81 1.75 13.48 54.26
C HIS A 81 3.26 13.20 54.24
N SER A 82 3.76 12.84 53.05
CA SER A 82 5.13 13.13 52.63
C SER A 82 5.07 13.67 51.20
N PRO A 83 5.56 14.89 50.91
CA PRO A 83 5.62 15.38 49.56
C PRO A 83 6.77 14.66 48.85
N LEU A 84 6.46 13.57 48.16
CA LEU A 84 7.38 13.07 47.14
C LEU A 84 7.36 14.11 46.02
N TYR A 85 8.46 14.85 45.92
CA TYR A 85 8.81 15.56 44.70
C TYR A 85 8.68 14.59 43.53
N ALA A 86 7.61 14.74 42.75
CA ALA A 86 7.48 14.11 41.45
C ALA A 86 8.52 14.79 40.55
N ALA A 87 9.73 14.23 40.55
CA ALA A 87 10.73 14.60 39.58
C ALA A 87 10.14 14.36 38.19
N PRO A 88 10.12 15.35 37.28
CA PRO A 88 9.69 15.13 35.92
C PRO A 88 10.57 14.03 35.34
N SER A 89 9.94 12.92 34.92
CA SER A 89 10.61 11.84 34.20
C SER A 89 11.43 12.46 33.08
N PRO A 90 12.73 12.11 32.93
CA PRO A 90 13.54 12.66 31.84
C PRO A 90 12.85 12.37 30.51
N PRO A 91 12.89 13.30 29.54
CA PRO A 91 12.28 13.09 28.24
C PRO A 91 12.86 11.81 27.66
N VAL A 92 11.98 10.89 27.24
CA VAL A 92 12.39 9.66 26.56
C VAL A 92 13.06 10.08 25.26
N ILE A 93 14.39 10.18 25.28
CA ILE A 93 15.19 10.36 24.06
C ILE A 93 15.00 9.07 23.28
N THR A 94 14.12 9.09 22.27
CA THR A 94 13.97 8.00 21.32
C THR A 94 15.29 7.86 20.57
N SER A 95 16.14 6.93 21.02
CA SER A 95 17.37 6.58 20.32
C SER A 95 17.06 6.28 18.84
N PRO A 96 17.92 6.68 17.88
CA PRO A 96 17.76 6.35 16.46
C PRO A 96 17.49 4.86 16.20
N TYR A 97 18.06 3.99 17.04
CA TYR A 97 17.83 2.55 17.03
C TYR A 97 16.36 2.16 17.26
N ASN A 98 15.68 2.84 18.19
CA ASN A 98 14.27 2.57 18.48
C ASN A 98 13.36 2.97 17.30
N ASP A 99 13.73 4.01 16.55
CA ASP A 99 12.99 4.42 15.36
C ASP A 99 13.17 3.46 14.19
N GLU A 100 14.36 2.88 14.03
CA GLU A 100 14.60 1.84 13.02
C GLU A 100 13.83 0.56 13.36
N LEU A 101 13.87 0.10 14.61
CA LEU A 101 13.11 -1.07 15.06
C LEU A 101 11.60 -0.86 14.87
N ARG A 102 11.08 0.30 15.25
CA ARG A 102 9.66 0.64 15.05
C ARG A 102 9.29 0.60 13.58
N ARG A 103 10.15 1.11 12.70
CA ARG A 103 9.93 1.09 11.25
C ARG A 103 9.93 -0.30 10.64
N LEU A 104 10.84 -1.17 11.09
CA LEU A 104 10.85 -2.57 10.69
C LEU A 104 9.58 -3.28 11.16
N ALA A 105 9.14 -3.01 12.39
CA ALA A 105 7.89 -3.57 12.92
C ALA A 105 6.66 -3.10 12.13
N ASP A 106 6.58 -1.80 11.80
CA ASP A 106 5.50 -1.25 10.98
C ASP A 106 5.51 -1.82 9.55
N THR A 107 6.69 -1.97 8.96
CA THR A 107 6.87 -2.59 7.64
C THR A 107 6.38 -4.04 7.65
N LEU A 108 6.76 -4.81 8.67
CA LEU A 108 6.32 -6.20 8.81
C LEU A 108 4.80 -6.30 9.02
N ARG A 109 4.22 -5.38 9.80
CA ARG A 109 2.75 -5.31 9.98
C ARG A 109 2.06 -5.04 8.65
N ALA A 110 2.52 -4.06 7.88
CA ALA A 110 1.98 -3.75 6.56
C ALA A 110 2.12 -4.95 5.60
N LEU A 111 3.29 -5.59 5.54
CA LEU A 111 3.51 -6.79 4.73
C LEU A 111 2.57 -7.95 5.09
N ARG A 112 2.29 -8.16 6.38
CA ARG A 112 1.32 -9.18 6.82
C ARG A 112 -0.10 -8.84 6.38
N LEU A 113 -0.49 -7.58 6.50
CA LEU A 113 -1.82 -7.11 6.07
C LEU A 113 -2.04 -7.20 4.56
N SER A 114 -0.96 -7.11 3.76
CA SER A 114 -1.05 -7.10 2.29
C SER A 114 -1.53 -8.42 1.69
N GLY A 115 -1.27 -9.54 2.39
CA GLY A 115 -1.64 -10.90 1.98
C GLY A 115 -0.70 -11.54 0.94
N TRP A 116 0.32 -10.82 0.46
CA TRP A 116 1.31 -11.29 -0.53
C TRP A 116 2.73 -11.37 0.04
N TYR A 117 2.86 -11.34 1.37
CA TYR A 117 4.08 -11.67 2.10
C TYR A 117 4.12 -13.16 2.49
N TYR A 118 5.19 -13.84 2.08
CA TYR A 118 5.34 -15.28 2.25
C TYR A 118 6.15 -15.69 3.46
N GLY A 119 6.79 -14.76 4.17
CA GLY A 119 7.64 -15.10 5.32
C GLY A 119 8.85 -15.91 4.88
N ASN A 120 9.13 -17.00 5.58
CA ASN A 120 10.28 -17.89 5.40
C ASN A 120 10.25 -18.75 4.11
N LEU A 121 9.56 -18.31 3.07
CA LEU A 121 9.64 -18.94 1.75
C LEU A 121 11.05 -18.76 1.20
N ASP A 122 11.69 -19.88 0.86
CA ASP A 122 13.01 -19.88 0.24
C ASP A 122 12.94 -19.51 -1.24
N TRP A 123 14.11 -19.40 -1.87
CA TRP A 123 14.17 -18.99 -3.27
C TRP A 123 13.63 -20.08 -4.22
N GLN A 124 13.80 -21.36 -3.89
CA GLN A 124 13.32 -22.50 -4.68
C GLN A 124 11.79 -22.58 -4.64
N GLY A 125 11.20 -22.43 -3.45
CA GLY A 125 9.77 -22.36 -3.27
C GLY A 125 9.16 -21.16 -4.00
N ALA A 126 9.79 -19.99 -3.90
CA ALA A 126 9.33 -18.81 -4.66
C ALA A 126 9.41 -18.99 -6.17
N ARG A 127 10.47 -19.65 -6.68
CA ARG A 127 10.59 -19.99 -8.10
C ARG A 127 9.48 -20.94 -8.54
N SER A 128 9.21 -21.98 -7.75
CA SER A 128 8.16 -22.96 -8.07
C SER A 128 6.77 -22.32 -8.05
N LEU A 129 6.51 -21.47 -7.06
CA LEU A 129 5.25 -20.74 -6.90
C LEU A 129 4.94 -19.80 -8.07
N LEU A 130 5.97 -19.13 -8.60
CA LEU A 130 5.80 -18.12 -9.65
C LEU A 130 5.93 -18.68 -11.08
N LYS A 131 6.45 -19.90 -11.26
CA LYS A 131 6.77 -20.49 -12.56
C LYS A 131 5.62 -20.40 -13.56
N ASP A 132 4.40 -20.70 -13.09
CA ASP A 132 3.19 -20.76 -13.90
C ASP A 132 2.29 -19.52 -13.70
N ALA A 133 2.78 -18.50 -12.98
CA ALA A 133 2.07 -17.24 -12.78
C ALA A 133 2.20 -16.32 -14.00
N SER A 134 1.34 -15.31 -14.09
CA SER A 134 1.42 -14.29 -15.14
C SER A 134 2.72 -13.46 -15.03
N ILE A 135 3.27 -13.00 -16.16
CA ILE A 135 4.40 -12.07 -16.16
C ILE A 135 4.07 -10.82 -15.33
N GLY A 136 5.00 -10.45 -14.44
CA GLY A 136 4.85 -9.38 -13.46
C GLY A 136 4.14 -9.79 -12.17
N ALA A 137 3.75 -11.07 -12.02
CA ALA A 137 3.29 -11.60 -10.75
C ALA A 137 4.46 -11.62 -9.75
N PHE A 138 4.22 -11.23 -8.50
CA PHE A 138 5.30 -11.12 -7.51
C PHE A 138 4.87 -11.48 -6.10
N VAL A 139 5.87 -11.75 -5.26
CA VAL A 139 5.74 -11.99 -3.81
C VAL A 139 6.92 -11.35 -3.05
N ILE A 140 6.69 -10.95 -1.81
CA ILE A 140 7.78 -10.65 -0.86
C ILE A 140 7.98 -11.84 0.07
N ARG A 141 9.24 -12.14 0.38
CA ARG A 141 9.64 -13.19 1.31
C ARG A 141 10.85 -12.75 2.12
N ASP A 142 11.18 -13.51 3.15
CA ASP A 142 12.41 -13.31 3.90
C ASP A 142 13.61 -13.67 3.03
N SER A 143 14.69 -12.92 3.20
CA SER A 143 15.94 -13.24 2.52
C SER A 143 16.61 -14.43 3.22
N GLY A 144 17.10 -15.39 2.42
CA GLY A 144 17.98 -16.45 2.94
C GLY A 144 19.42 -15.98 3.19
N ASP A 145 19.76 -14.74 2.80
CA ASP A 145 21.05 -14.11 3.06
C ASP A 145 20.97 -13.24 4.31
N ARG A 146 21.93 -13.42 5.22
CA ARG A 146 21.98 -12.75 6.54
C ARG A 146 22.16 -11.24 6.45
N ASN A 147 22.64 -10.72 5.31
CA ASN A 147 22.86 -9.29 5.11
C ASN A 147 21.58 -8.54 4.69
N PHE A 148 20.47 -9.26 4.48
CA PHE A 148 19.22 -8.70 3.96
C PHE A 148 18.04 -9.23 4.75
N ILE A 149 17.02 -8.40 4.94
CA ILE A 149 15.81 -8.80 5.69
C ILE A 149 14.80 -9.43 4.73
N PHE A 150 14.59 -8.80 3.58
CA PHE A 150 13.55 -9.19 2.62
C PHE A 150 14.10 -9.40 1.22
N SER A 151 13.38 -10.19 0.42
CA SER A 151 13.59 -10.38 -1.00
C SER A 151 12.27 -10.28 -1.75
N LEU A 152 12.31 -9.65 -2.92
CA LEU A 152 11.23 -9.62 -3.89
C LEU A 152 11.47 -10.71 -4.92
N SER A 153 10.49 -11.59 -5.11
CA SER A 153 10.50 -12.58 -6.19
C SER A 153 9.42 -12.23 -7.20
N VAL A 154 9.76 -12.25 -8.48
CA VAL A 154 8.88 -11.81 -9.57
C VAL A 154 8.99 -12.74 -10.76
N GLN A 155 7.85 -13.03 -11.39
CA GLN A 155 7.78 -13.72 -12.67
C GLN A 155 8.15 -12.77 -13.81
N THR A 156 9.19 -13.08 -14.55
CA THR A 156 9.60 -12.33 -15.75
C THR A 156 9.36 -13.16 -17.01
N GLU A 157 9.58 -12.58 -18.19
CA GLU A 157 9.50 -13.30 -19.47
C GLU A 157 10.52 -14.44 -19.56
N ARG A 158 11.64 -14.33 -18.84
CA ARG A 158 12.70 -15.35 -18.77
C ARG A 158 12.52 -16.30 -17.56
N GLY A 159 11.37 -16.22 -16.89
CA GLY A 159 11.02 -17.02 -15.72
C GLY A 159 11.16 -16.28 -14.38
N PRO A 160 10.92 -16.97 -13.26
CA PRO A 160 10.97 -16.36 -11.94
C PRO A 160 12.38 -15.94 -11.55
N THR A 161 12.50 -14.75 -10.99
CA THR A 161 13.76 -14.24 -10.45
C THR A 161 13.58 -13.61 -9.08
N SER A 162 14.69 -13.40 -8.35
CA SER A 162 14.70 -12.77 -7.04
C SER A 162 15.71 -11.61 -6.97
N VAL A 163 15.28 -10.53 -6.35
CA VAL A 163 16.09 -9.36 -5.99
C VAL A 163 15.98 -9.11 -4.48
N ARG A 164 17.09 -8.71 -3.86
CA ARG A 164 17.14 -8.44 -2.41
C ARG A 164 16.78 -6.99 -2.13
N LEU A 165 16.29 -6.72 -0.94
CA LEU A 165 15.97 -5.36 -0.48
C LEU A 165 17.02 -4.92 0.54
N HIS A 166 17.78 -3.87 0.22
CA HIS A 166 18.66 -3.24 1.19
C HIS A 166 17.86 -2.38 2.15
N TYR A 167 18.27 -2.35 3.41
CA TYR A 167 17.74 -1.46 4.44
C TYR A 167 18.90 -0.67 5.06
N GLU A 168 18.91 0.63 4.84
CA GLU A 168 19.96 1.54 5.34
C GLU A 168 19.32 2.87 5.77
N GLN A 169 19.73 3.39 6.92
CA GLN A 169 19.28 4.70 7.44
C GLN A 169 17.74 4.81 7.45
N GLY A 170 17.06 3.78 7.94
CA GLY A 170 15.60 3.76 8.03
C GLY A 170 14.86 3.70 6.69
N SER A 171 15.50 3.29 5.60
CA SER A 171 14.87 3.23 4.28
C SER A 171 15.24 1.97 3.49
N PHE A 172 14.28 1.48 2.70
CA PHE A 172 14.39 0.35 1.80
C PHE A 172 14.71 0.78 0.37
N ARG A 173 15.50 -0.03 -0.34
CA ARG A 173 15.70 0.06 -1.79
C ARG A 173 15.89 -1.33 -2.39
N LEU A 174 15.67 -1.44 -3.70
CA LEU A 174 16.08 -2.63 -4.45
C LEU A 174 17.60 -2.70 -4.55
N ASP A 175 18.15 -3.91 -4.53
CA ASP A 175 19.56 -4.17 -4.82
C ASP A 175 19.93 -3.68 -6.22
N CYS A 176 21.10 -3.05 -6.35
CA CYS A 176 21.58 -2.33 -7.53
C CYS A 176 23.10 -2.27 -7.50
N ASP A 177 23.73 -1.98 -8.63
CA ASP A 177 25.18 -1.73 -8.63
C ASP A 177 25.55 -0.51 -7.78
N ARG A 178 26.69 -0.56 -7.10
CA ARG A 178 27.14 0.48 -6.16
C ARG A 178 27.08 1.92 -6.74
N PRO A 179 27.50 2.18 -7.99
CA PRO A 179 27.43 3.53 -8.56
C PRO A 179 25.99 4.08 -8.72
N LEU A 180 25.01 3.18 -8.86
CA LEU A 180 23.59 3.49 -9.03
C LEU A 180 22.88 3.69 -7.69
N ALA A 181 23.42 3.16 -6.59
CA ALA A 181 22.77 3.18 -5.27
C ALA A 181 22.35 4.58 -4.78
N ARG A 182 23.06 5.64 -5.19
CA ARG A 182 22.72 7.03 -4.84
C ARG A 182 21.52 7.60 -5.59
N TYR A 183 21.20 7.06 -6.77
CA TYR A 183 20.09 7.48 -7.63
C TYR A 183 18.84 6.64 -7.43
N MET A 184 18.99 5.48 -6.81
CA MET A 184 17.87 4.59 -6.52
C MET A 184 16.88 5.25 -5.53
N PRO A 185 15.57 5.17 -5.80
CA PRO A 185 14.57 5.67 -4.88
C PRO A 185 14.62 4.88 -3.57
N ARG A 186 14.39 5.58 -2.45
CA ARG A 186 14.39 5.05 -1.10
C ARG A 186 13.00 5.18 -0.51
N PHE A 187 12.55 4.15 0.19
CA PHE A 187 11.18 4.05 0.70
C PHE A 187 11.19 3.77 2.19
N ARG A 188 10.19 4.26 2.93
CA ARG A 188 10.13 4.00 4.39
C ARG A 188 9.59 2.61 4.69
N CYS A 189 8.88 2.01 3.73
CA CYS A 189 8.24 0.71 3.85
C CYS A 189 8.42 -0.11 2.56
N VAL A 190 8.49 -1.44 2.68
CA VAL A 190 8.57 -2.34 1.51
C VAL A 190 7.30 -2.28 0.66
N VAL A 191 6.13 -2.11 1.27
CA VAL A 191 4.86 -2.00 0.52
C VAL A 191 4.85 -0.73 -0.35
N GLU A 192 5.38 0.38 0.19
CA GLU A 192 5.56 1.63 -0.54
C GLU A 192 6.51 1.45 -1.74
N LEU A 193 7.63 0.75 -1.53
CA LEU A 193 8.57 0.40 -2.61
C LEU A 193 7.87 -0.38 -3.72
N VAL A 194 7.14 -1.43 -3.36
CA VAL A 194 6.44 -2.28 -4.34
C VAL A 194 5.36 -1.50 -5.09
N GLN A 195 4.58 -0.67 -4.39
CA GLN A 195 3.57 0.18 -5.01
C GLN A 195 4.20 1.15 -6.01
N HIS A 196 5.33 1.79 -5.67
CA HIS A 196 6.06 2.66 -6.58
C HIS A 196 6.46 1.94 -7.87
N TYR A 197 7.12 0.79 -7.77
CA TYR A 197 7.56 0.05 -8.95
C TYR A 197 6.41 -0.56 -9.75
N THR A 198 5.26 -0.82 -9.13
CA THR A 198 4.02 -1.19 -9.84
C THR A 198 3.49 -0.03 -10.68
N GLN A 199 3.40 1.17 -10.09
CA GLN A 199 2.95 2.38 -10.78
C GLN A 199 3.91 2.84 -11.90
N VAL A 200 5.22 2.66 -11.70
CA VAL A 200 6.22 2.93 -12.74
C VAL A 200 6.06 1.93 -13.89
N GLY A 201 5.88 0.64 -13.60
CA GLY A 201 5.68 -0.41 -14.60
C GLY A 201 4.41 -0.23 -15.45
N GLU A 202 3.33 0.34 -14.88
CA GLU A 202 2.10 0.68 -15.63
C GLU A 202 2.33 1.76 -16.70
N ARG A 203 3.31 2.65 -16.53
CA ARG A 203 3.64 3.71 -17.50
C ARG A 203 4.54 3.23 -18.64
N GLY A 204 4.80 1.92 -18.70
CA GLY A 204 5.68 1.26 -19.67
C GLY A 204 7.05 0.90 -19.08
N PRO A 205 7.82 0.01 -19.74
CA PRO A 205 9.11 -0.50 -19.26
C PRO A 205 10.26 0.53 -19.33
N VAL A 206 9.98 1.81 -19.06
CA VAL A 206 10.91 2.90 -19.29
C VAL A 206 11.93 2.99 -18.15
N GLY A 207 13.17 2.61 -18.45
CA GLY A 207 14.34 3.07 -17.70
C GLY A 207 14.93 2.11 -16.65
N THR A 208 14.24 1.07 -16.18
CA THR A 208 14.79 0.15 -15.17
C THR A 208 14.79 -1.31 -15.64
N VAL A 209 15.97 -1.94 -15.60
CA VAL A 209 16.20 -3.31 -16.09
C VAL A 209 16.81 -4.15 -14.97
N TRP A 210 16.26 -5.35 -14.76
CA TRP A 210 16.88 -6.37 -13.92
C TRP A 210 18.18 -6.84 -14.56
N VAL A 211 19.22 -7.03 -13.75
CA VAL A 211 20.53 -7.48 -14.21
C VAL A 211 20.89 -8.75 -13.48
N ASP A 212 21.42 -9.71 -14.23
CA ASP A 212 21.88 -10.99 -13.68
C ASP A 212 23.20 -10.84 -12.91
N ARG A 213 23.75 -11.97 -12.43
CA ARG A 213 24.98 -11.94 -11.63
C ARG A 213 26.19 -11.62 -12.49
N GLU A 214 26.06 -11.80 -13.80
CA GLU A 214 27.07 -11.60 -14.83
C GLU A 214 27.04 -10.16 -15.38
N GLY A 215 26.16 -9.30 -14.87
CA GLY A 215 26.04 -7.91 -15.30
C GLY A 215 25.26 -7.74 -16.61
N CYS A 216 24.65 -8.79 -17.13
CA CYS A 216 23.88 -8.75 -18.36
C CYS A 216 22.43 -8.31 -18.12
N PRO A 217 21.87 -7.44 -18.98
CA PRO A 217 20.48 -7.03 -18.86
C PRO A 217 19.56 -8.24 -19.04
N HIS A 218 18.73 -8.49 -18.05
CA HIS A 218 17.85 -9.65 -17.99
C HIS A 218 16.47 -9.37 -18.57
N SER A 219 15.74 -8.43 -17.96
CA SER A 219 14.36 -8.06 -18.32
C SER A 219 13.97 -6.75 -17.64
N PRO A 220 13.05 -5.93 -18.20
CA PRO A 220 12.55 -4.74 -17.53
C PRO A 220 11.96 -5.04 -16.14
N VAL A 221 12.01 -4.06 -15.24
CA VAL A 221 11.33 -4.17 -13.93
C VAL A 221 9.83 -3.96 -14.12
N LEU A 222 9.10 -5.06 -14.06
CA LEU A 222 7.66 -5.10 -14.25
C LEU A 222 7.01 -5.78 -13.05
N LEU A 223 6.36 -5.00 -12.19
CA LEU A 223 5.49 -5.49 -11.12
C LEU A 223 4.06 -5.17 -11.52
N LYS A 224 3.19 -6.18 -11.52
CA LYS A 224 1.78 -6.05 -11.93
C LYS A 224 0.83 -6.59 -10.88
N THR A 225 0.97 -7.88 -10.56
CA THR A 225 -0.03 -8.60 -9.77
C THR A 225 0.59 -9.19 -8.51
N PRO A 226 0.21 -8.72 -7.31
CA PRO A 226 0.63 -9.39 -6.08
C PRO A 226 -0.03 -10.78 -5.99
N LEU A 227 0.77 -11.83 -5.85
CA LEU A 227 0.26 -13.19 -5.69
C LEU A 227 -0.06 -13.45 -4.20
N ARG A 228 -1.34 -13.36 -3.84
CA ARG A 228 -1.78 -13.51 -2.45
C ARG A 228 -1.92 -14.98 -2.02
N LYS A 229 -1.67 -15.26 -0.74
CA LYS A 229 -1.89 -16.60 -0.14
C LYS A 229 -3.37 -16.99 -0.11
N SER A 230 -4.23 -16.00 0.09
CA SER A 230 -5.69 -16.15 0.15
C SER A 230 -6.34 -14.86 -0.37
N PRO A 231 -7.61 -14.93 -0.81
CA PRO A 231 -8.34 -13.74 -1.19
C PRO A 231 -8.45 -12.77 0.00
N PRO A 232 -8.25 -11.45 -0.21
CA PRO A 232 -8.41 -10.47 0.84
C PRO A 232 -9.87 -10.38 1.32
N SER A 233 -10.07 -10.04 2.59
CA SER A 233 -11.41 -9.77 3.12
C SER A 233 -12.08 -8.61 2.37
N LEU A 234 -13.41 -8.59 2.33
CA LEU A 234 -14.16 -7.48 1.72
C LEU A 234 -13.76 -6.12 2.32
N LEU A 235 -13.54 -6.08 3.64
CA LEU A 235 -13.09 -4.88 4.33
C LEU A 235 -11.71 -4.41 3.83
N HIS A 236 -10.77 -5.33 3.62
CA HIS A 236 -9.47 -5.00 3.06
C HIS A 236 -9.58 -4.58 1.58
N CYS A 237 -10.41 -5.25 0.77
CA CYS A 237 -10.71 -4.84 -0.60
C CYS A 237 -11.24 -3.41 -0.67
N ALA A 238 -12.17 -3.05 0.23
CA ALA A 238 -12.69 -1.70 0.33
C ALA A 238 -11.59 -0.69 0.69
N ARG A 239 -10.70 -1.02 1.64
CA ARG A 239 -9.52 -0.20 1.96
C ARG A 239 -8.63 0.04 0.74
N LEU A 240 -8.32 -1.01 -0.04
CA LEU A 240 -7.52 -0.88 -1.26
C LEU A 240 -8.22 0.00 -2.30
N ALA A 241 -9.52 -0.19 -2.50
CA ALA A 241 -10.32 0.59 -3.44
C ALA A 241 -10.37 2.08 -3.07
N VAL A 242 -10.51 2.40 -1.78
CA VAL A 242 -10.47 3.79 -1.27
C VAL A 242 -9.11 4.42 -1.54
N HIS A 243 -8.00 3.76 -1.17
CA HIS A 243 -6.67 4.32 -1.43
C HIS A 243 -6.37 4.46 -2.92
N LYS A 244 -6.80 3.51 -3.76
CA LYS A 244 -6.68 3.61 -5.21
C LYS A 244 -7.43 4.82 -5.77
N ALA A 245 -8.64 5.10 -5.27
CA ALA A 245 -9.40 6.29 -5.65
C ALA A 245 -8.74 7.59 -5.18
N LEU A 246 -8.19 7.61 -3.95
CA LEU A 246 -7.45 8.75 -3.41
C LEU A 246 -6.16 9.04 -4.16
N ASP A 247 -5.47 8.00 -4.64
CA ASP A 247 -4.25 8.12 -5.45
C ASP A 247 -4.55 8.63 -6.87
N SER A 248 -5.67 8.19 -7.44
CA SER A 248 -6.08 8.52 -8.82
C SER A 248 -6.76 9.88 -8.95
N ASN A 249 -7.21 10.51 -7.86
CA ASN A 249 -7.97 11.76 -7.92
C ASN A 249 -7.06 12.98 -8.19
N PRO A 250 -7.18 13.64 -9.36
CA PRO A 250 -6.35 14.81 -9.72
C PRO A 250 -6.77 16.10 -8.98
N LEU A 251 -7.94 16.12 -8.34
CA LEU A 251 -8.51 17.30 -7.68
C LEU A 251 -8.25 17.38 -6.17
N THR A 252 -7.73 16.32 -5.54
CA THR A 252 -7.32 16.44 -4.13
C THR A 252 -6.07 17.31 -4.07
N PRO A 253 -6.08 18.45 -3.35
CA PRO A 253 -4.89 19.26 -3.19
C PRO A 253 -3.77 18.39 -2.61
N LYS A 254 -2.52 18.60 -3.04
CA LYS A 254 -1.33 18.07 -2.36
C LYS A 254 -1.19 18.80 -1.01
N LEU A 255 -2.15 18.63 -0.12
CA LEU A 255 -2.10 19.13 1.24
C LEU A 255 -1.06 18.30 1.97
N TRP A 256 0.13 18.88 2.13
CA TRP A 256 1.25 18.29 2.87
C TRP A 256 0.97 18.09 4.37
N CYS A 257 -0.16 18.60 4.88
CA CYS A 257 -0.43 18.68 6.31
C CYS A 257 -1.08 17.41 6.89
N ALA A 258 -1.80 16.59 6.11
CA ALA A 258 -2.47 15.40 6.62
C ALA A 258 -2.63 14.30 5.55
N PRO A 259 -2.59 13.01 5.95
CA PRO A 259 -2.90 11.91 5.05
C PRO A 259 -4.29 12.05 4.42
N LYS A 260 -4.40 11.87 3.09
CA LYS A 260 -5.66 12.07 2.32
C LYS A 260 -6.87 11.35 2.93
N HIS A 261 -6.67 10.13 3.44
CA HIS A 261 -7.75 9.33 4.02
C HIS A 261 -8.38 9.98 5.26
N ARG A 262 -7.64 10.80 6.02
CA ARG A 262 -8.17 11.51 7.20
C ARG A 262 -9.15 12.63 6.87
N LEU A 263 -9.23 13.02 5.60
CA LEU A 263 -10.18 14.03 5.11
C LEU A 263 -11.54 13.43 4.75
N LEU A 264 -11.67 12.10 4.76
CA LEU A 264 -12.93 11.44 4.45
C LEU A 264 -13.94 11.61 5.61
N PRO A 265 -15.24 11.81 5.31
CA PRO A 265 -16.29 11.94 6.32
C PRO A 265 -16.67 10.55 6.86
N LEU A 266 -15.71 9.86 7.49
CA LEU A 266 -15.88 8.52 8.06
C LEU A 266 -15.67 8.54 9.58
N PRO A 267 -16.28 7.60 10.32
CA PRO A 267 -15.97 7.38 11.74
C PRO A 267 -14.47 7.17 11.97
N SER A 268 -13.97 7.61 13.14
CA SER A 268 -12.54 7.52 13.50
C SER A 268 -11.98 6.11 13.39
N THR A 269 -12.76 5.10 13.77
CA THR A 269 -12.38 3.68 13.67
C THR A 269 -12.07 3.26 12.22
N LEU A 270 -12.83 3.76 11.24
CA LEU A 270 -12.56 3.50 9.82
C LEU A 270 -11.38 4.32 9.32
N ILE A 271 -11.20 5.55 9.81
CA ILE A 271 -10.03 6.37 9.50
C ILE A 271 -8.74 5.69 9.98
N ASP A 272 -8.74 5.17 11.20
CA ASP A 272 -7.60 4.45 11.78
C ASP A 272 -7.32 3.16 10.99
N TYR A 273 -8.37 2.39 10.65
CA TYR A 273 -8.25 1.21 9.80
C TYR A 273 -7.65 1.49 8.41
N LEU A 274 -8.02 2.62 7.78
CA LEU A 274 -7.41 3.09 6.53
C LEU A 274 -5.94 3.49 6.74
N GLY A 275 -5.60 4.05 7.89
CA GLY A 275 -4.26 4.48 8.27
C GLY A 275 -3.30 3.32 8.58
N GLU A 276 -3.79 2.15 8.99
CA GLU A 276 -2.98 0.95 9.22
C GLU A 276 -2.32 0.40 7.95
N TYR A 277 -2.94 0.64 6.79
CA TYR A 277 -2.41 0.23 5.48
C TYR A 277 -2.75 1.30 4.43
N PRO A 278 -1.95 2.38 4.34
CA PRO A 278 -2.19 3.52 3.48
C PRO A 278 -1.69 3.28 2.05
N TYR A 279 -2.01 2.12 1.48
CA TYR A 279 -1.53 1.65 0.18
C TYR A 279 -2.68 1.12 -0.67
N SER A 280 -2.53 1.20 -1.99
CA SER A 280 -3.52 0.79 -2.98
C SER A 280 -3.28 -0.60 -3.58
N ILE A 281 -2.22 -1.30 -3.13
CA ILE A 281 -1.78 -2.61 -3.64
C ILE A 281 -1.91 -3.76 -2.64
#